data_AF-A0A6V7J8H9-F1
#
_entry.id   AF-A0A6V7J8H9-F1
#
_cell.length_a   1.000
_cell.length_b   1.000
_cell.length_c   1.000
_cell.angle_alpha   90.00
_cell.angle_beta   90.00
_cell.angle_gamma   90.00
#
_symmetry.space_group_name_H-M   'P 1'
#
loop_
_entity.id
_entity.type
_entity.pdbx_description
1 polymer ?
#
loop_
_entity_poly.entity_id
_entity_poly.type
_entity_poly.pdbx_seq_one_letter_code
_entity_poly.pdbx_strand_id
1 'polypeptide(L)' 'MDGNIACMVNGAGLAMATMDIIKLSGGEPANFLDVGGGASAETVKEAFKIITSDSK' A
#
# COMPACT_ATOMS: atom_id res chain seq x y z
N MET A 1 7.32 8.37 -2.79
CA MET A 1 6.25 8.28 -3.80
C MET A 1 5.36 9.49 -3.55
N ASP A 2 4.87 10.13 -4.60
CA ASP A 2 4.18 11.43 -4.48
C ASP A 2 2.66 11.35 -4.70
N GLY A 3 2.14 10.14 -4.92
CA GLY A 3 0.73 9.90 -5.10
C GLY A 3 -0.10 10.04 -3.84
N ASN A 4 -1.41 9.95 -4.00
CA ASN A 4 -2.42 10.08 -2.94
C ASN A 4 -3.26 8.80 -2.75
N ILE A 5 -2.90 7.71 -3.45
CA ILE A 5 -3.57 6.41 -3.31
C ILE A 5 -2.65 5.47 -2.57
N ALA A 6 -2.95 5.21 -1.31
CA ALA A 6 -2.19 4.28 -0.51
C ALA A 6 -2.50 2.81 -0.87
N CYS A 7 -1.48 1.97 -0.89
CA CYS A 7 -1.64 0.53 -1.10
C CYS A 7 -1.10 -0.28 0.08
N MET A 8 -1.82 -1.33 0.45
CA MET A 8 -1.44 -2.31 1.47
C MET A 8 -1.77 -3.70 0.92
N VAL A 9 -0.75 -4.53 0.74
CA VAL A 9 -0.87 -5.77 -0.03
C VAL A 9 -0.11 -6.90 0.67
N ASN A 10 -0.51 -8.15 0.51
CA ASN A 10 0.16 -9.32 1.04
C ASN A 10 1.03 -10.00 -0.03
N GLY A 11 2.24 -9.48 -0.22
CA GLY A 11 3.26 -10.01 -1.10
C GLY A 11 3.82 -8.96 -2.07
N ALA A 12 5.14 -8.85 -2.12
CA ALA A 12 5.85 -7.86 -2.92
C ALA A 12 5.46 -7.84 -4.41
N GLY A 13 5.25 -9.02 -5.03
CA GLY A 13 4.82 -9.10 -6.44
C GLY A 13 3.42 -8.54 -6.67
N LEU A 14 2.49 -8.83 -5.76
CA LEU A 14 1.14 -8.28 -5.83
C LEU A 14 1.14 -6.78 -5.51
N ALA A 15 1.99 -6.33 -4.59
CA ALA A 15 2.15 -4.92 -4.26
C ALA A 15 2.64 -4.11 -5.48
N MET A 16 3.63 -4.62 -6.22
CA MET A 16 4.09 -4.01 -7.47
C MET A 16 3.00 -3.98 -8.55
N ALA A 17 2.31 -5.11 -8.77
CA ALA A 17 1.21 -5.16 -9.73
C ALA A 17 0.04 -4.22 -9.35
N THR A 18 -0.19 -4.01 -8.06
CA THR A 18 -1.22 -3.08 -7.55
C THR A 18 -0.82 -1.63 -7.83
N MET A 19 0.47 -1.28 -7.71
CA MET A 19 0.94 0.06 -8.10
C MET A 19 0.85 0.28 -9.62
N ASP A 20 1.16 -0.75 -10.41
CA ASP A 20 1.07 -0.68 -11.87
C ASP A 20 -0.38 -0.47 -12.32
N ILE A 21 -1.35 -1.18 -11.74
CA ILE A 21 -2.78 -0.99 -12.09
C ILE A 21 -3.30 0.37 -11.65
N ILE A 22 -2.83 0.92 -10.51
CA ILE A 22 -3.16 2.28 -10.07
C ILE A 22 -2.66 3.30 -11.10
N LYS A 23 -1.40 3.19 -11.54
CA LYS A 23 -0.83 4.05 -12.60
C LYS A 23 -1.57 3.89 -13.93
N LEU A 24 -1.87 2.66 -14.35
CA LEU A 24 -2.62 2.39 -15.58
C LEU A 24 -4.04 2.98 -15.54
N SER A 25 -4.63 3.09 -14.35
CA SER A 25 -5.95 3.69 -14.14
C SER A 25 -5.89 5.22 -13.99
N GLY A 26 -4.72 5.83 -14.16
CA GLY A 26 -4.52 7.29 -14.07
C GLY A 26 -4.34 7.83 -12.65
N GLY A 27 -4.19 6.95 -11.64
CA GLY A 27 -3.86 7.33 -10.28
C GLY A 27 -2.35 7.32 -10.03
N GLU A 28 -1.91 7.94 -8.94
CA GLU A 28 -0.53 7.85 -8.50
C GLU A 28 -0.47 7.14 -7.14
N PRO A 29 0.32 6.05 -7.00
CA PRO A 29 0.48 5.36 -5.74
C PRO A 29 1.26 6.22 -4.74
N ALA A 30 0.79 6.28 -3.51
CA ALA A 30 1.39 7.06 -2.41
C ALA A 30 2.53 6.32 -1.71
N ASN A 31 2.44 4.99 -1.64
CA ASN A 31 3.39 4.16 -0.91
C ASN A 31 3.48 2.76 -1.52
N PHE A 32 4.48 2.00 -1.06
CA PHE A 32 4.60 0.56 -1.26
C PHE A 32 4.60 -0.10 0.12
N LEU A 33 3.61 -0.95 0.41
CA LEU A 33 3.53 -1.65 1.69
C LEU A 33 3.10 -3.11 1.51
N ASP A 34 4.03 -4.01 1.88
CA ASP A 34 3.81 -5.45 1.95
C ASP A 34 3.63 -5.88 3.41
N VAL A 35 2.45 -6.42 3.75
CA VAL A 35 2.13 -6.95 5.09
C VAL A 35 2.41 -8.46 5.24
N GLY A 36 2.74 -9.15 4.14
CA GLY A 36 2.99 -10.58 4.11
C GLY A 36 1.73 -11.46 4.26
N GLY A 37 1.81 -12.71 3.80
CA GLY A 37 0.66 -13.63 3.76
C GLY A 37 0.11 -14.07 5.13
N GLY A 38 0.83 -13.83 6.22
CA GLY A 38 0.44 -14.15 7.60
C GLY A 38 0.16 -12.93 8.47
N ALA A 39 -0.19 -11.78 7.87
CA ALA A 39 -0.42 -10.54 8.59
C ALA A 39 -1.48 -10.72 9.69
N SER A 40 -1.10 -10.41 10.94
CA SER A 40 -2.04 -10.41 12.06
C SER A 40 -2.87 -9.13 12.08
N ALA A 41 -3.96 -9.12 12.85
CA ALA A 41 -4.76 -7.91 13.05
C ALA A 41 -3.92 -6.73 13.60
N GLU A 42 -2.91 -7.01 14.43
CA GLU A 42 -1.95 -5.99 14.90
C GLU A 42 -1.07 -5.46 13.78
N THR A 43 -0.52 -6.33 12.94
CA THR A 43 0.29 -5.91 11.78
C THR A 43 -0.51 -5.01 10.85
N VAL A 44 -1.76 -5.37 10.57
CA VAL A 44 -2.68 -4.55 9.74
C VAL A 44 -2.97 -3.21 10.41
N LYS A 45 -3.16 -3.19 11.74
CA LYS A 45 -3.38 -1.95 12.49
C LYS A 45 -2.19 -1.00 12.43
N GLU A 46 -0.97 -1.51 12.58
CA GLU A 46 0.24 -0.68 12.46
C GLU A 46 0.45 -0.20 11.01
N ALA A 47 0.17 -1.04 10.02
CA ALA A 47 0.17 -0.66 8.62
C ALA A 47 -0.80 0.51 8.33
N PHE A 48 -2.02 0.45 8.89
CA PHE A 48 -2.98 1.55 8.79
C PHE A 48 -2.49 2.84 9.45
N LYS A 49 -1.84 2.76 10.61
CA LYS A 49 -1.25 3.95 11.25
C LYS A 49 -0.19 4.61 10.38
N ILE A 50 0.66 3.81 9.74
CA ILE A 50 1.69 4.33 8.83
C ILE A 50 1.03 5.02 7.64
N ILE A 51 0.06 4.38 6.99
CA ILE A 51 -0.66 4.94 5.84
C ILE A 51 -1.39 6.24 6.21
N THR A 52 -2.12 6.26 7.32
CA THR A 52 -2.89 7.42 7.77
C THR A 52 -2.05 8.53 8.40
N SER A 53 -0.76 8.26 8.68
CA SER A 53 0.19 9.29 9.11
C SER A 53 0.74 10.10 7.93
N ASP A 54 0.58 9.61 6.70
CA ASP A 54 0.84 10.42 5.52
C ASP A 54 -0.24 11.50 5.40
N SER A 55 0.20 12.73 5.16
CA SER A 55 -0.64 13.93 5.21
C SER A 55 -1.23 14.33 3.86
N LYS A 56 -0.97 13.51 2.83
CA LYS A 56 -1.45 13.69 1.45
C LYS A 56 -2.73 12.93 1.16
#